data_AF-A0A9D8CGJ7-F1
#
_entry.id   AF-A0A9D8CGJ7-F1
#
_cell.length_a   1.000
_cell.length_b   1.000
_cell.length_c   1.000
_cell.angle_alpha   90.00
_cell.angle_beta   90.00
_cell.angle_gamma   90.00
#
_symmetry.space_group_name_H-M   'P 1'
#
loop_
_entity.id
_entity.type
_entity.pdbx_description
1 polymer ?
#
loop_
_entity_poly.entity_id
_entity_poly.type
_entity_poly.pdbx_seq_one_letter_code
_entity_poly.pdbx_strand_id
1 'polypeptide(L)'
;MSSSRPSGKRNILLIVTDQWRGDSLGFLGHPAVKTPHLDQFAREAVTFKRHYCQGAPCGPARASMLTGLYVMNHRVVANGVPLDARHPTLSAELRRVGYEPTIVGYTTTTPDPRTVSPHDPRFAQIGNIMEGWKVFAHFDEDDFRNYFAWVASRGFALPDDPKDVWLPASGKPGPSRAPSRIPAELSDSAWSTDRGIECIDMMSRHP
;
A
#
# COMPACT_ATOMS: atom_id res chain seq x y z
N MET A 1 38.64 12.14 -0.60
CA MET A 1 37.91 11.95 0.67
C MET A 1 37.19 10.62 0.60
N SER A 2 37.70 9.60 1.30
CA SER A 2 37.09 8.27 1.36
C SER A 2 35.90 8.32 2.32
N SER A 3 34.68 8.26 1.77
CA SER A 3 33.48 8.03 2.57
C SER A 3 33.49 6.55 2.97
N SER A 4 33.80 6.27 4.24
CA SER A 4 33.54 4.96 4.81
C SER A 4 32.03 4.69 4.71
N ARG A 5 31.65 3.58 4.05
CA ARG A 5 30.28 3.07 4.13
C ARG A 5 29.98 2.81 5.61
N PRO A 6 28.83 3.25 6.15
CA PRO A 6 28.43 2.87 7.49
C PRO A 6 28.44 1.34 7.60
N SER A 7 29.18 0.81 8.56
CA SER A 7 29.23 -0.62 8.88
C SER A 7 27.95 -0.99 9.64
N GLY A 8 26.91 -1.33 8.90
CA GLY A 8 25.61 -1.78 9.39
C GLY A 8 24.64 -2.00 8.23
N LYS A 9 23.75 -3.00 8.33
CA LYS A 9 22.63 -3.13 7.37
C LYS A 9 21.80 -1.84 7.43
N ARG A 10 21.50 -1.26 6.27
CA ARG A 10 20.64 -0.07 6.19
C ARG A 10 19.19 -0.51 6.26
N ASN A 11 18.31 0.35 6.76
CA ASN A 11 16.87 0.11 6.70
C ASN A 11 16.28 0.79 5.46
N ILE A 12 15.27 0.17 4.87
CA ILE A 12 14.52 0.73 3.74
C ILE A 12 13.05 0.75 4.14
N LEU A 13 12.45 1.93 4.17
CA LEU A 13 11.01 2.11 4.36
C LEU A 13 10.42 2.70 3.08
N LEU A 14 9.61 1.91 2.38
CA LEU A 14 8.88 2.34 1.19
C LEU A 14 7.43 2.62 1.58
N ILE A 15 7.06 3.90 1.66
CA ILE A 15 5.68 4.34 1.93
C ILE A 15 4.97 4.58 0.60
N VAL A 16 3.92 3.81 0.34
CA VAL A 16 3.10 3.92 -0.86
C VAL A 16 1.69 4.33 -0.46
N THR A 17 1.23 5.46 -0.97
CA THR A 17 -0.15 5.92 -0.80
C THR A 17 -0.93 5.68 -2.08
N ASP A 18 -2.25 5.55 -1.98
CA ASP A 18 -3.13 5.34 -3.13
C ASP A 18 -3.83 6.65 -3.52
N GLN A 19 -3.98 6.88 -4.84
CA GLN A 19 -4.62 8.05 -5.45
C GLN A 19 -4.11 9.45 -5.07
N TRP A 20 -2.99 9.59 -4.34
CA TRP A 20 -2.47 10.90 -3.98
C TRP A 20 -1.86 11.62 -5.19
N ARG A 21 -2.48 12.74 -5.58
CA ARG A 21 -1.98 13.62 -6.65
C ARG A 21 -0.67 14.31 -6.28
N GLY A 22 0.24 14.41 -7.25
CA GLY A 22 1.53 15.08 -7.09
C GLY A 22 1.46 16.60 -6.83
N ASP A 23 0.30 17.23 -7.01
CA ASP A 23 0.08 18.66 -6.71
C ASP A 23 -0.63 18.90 -5.36
N SER A 24 -1.07 17.86 -4.66
CA SER A 24 -1.78 17.96 -3.38
C SER A 24 -0.81 17.88 -2.20
N LEU A 25 0.19 18.77 -2.16
CA LEU A 25 1.27 18.77 -1.17
C LEU A 25 1.48 20.17 -0.58
N GLY A 26 1.51 20.26 0.76
CA GLY A 26 1.66 21.54 1.49
C GLY A 26 2.96 22.26 1.14
N PHE A 27 4.09 21.55 1.18
CA PHE A 27 5.40 22.10 0.79
C PHE A 27 5.54 22.49 -0.69
N LEU A 28 4.61 22.09 -1.57
CA LEU A 28 4.52 22.58 -2.95
C LEU A 28 3.58 23.79 -3.11
N GLY A 29 3.01 24.29 -2.02
CA GLY A 29 2.17 25.50 -2.01
C GLY A 29 0.69 25.24 -2.26
N HIS A 30 0.19 24.01 -2.07
CA HIS A 30 -1.24 23.74 -2.24
C HIS A 30 -2.07 24.60 -1.25
N PRO A 31 -3.12 25.32 -1.70
CA PRO A 31 -3.77 26.37 -0.89
C PRO A 31 -4.57 25.84 0.32
N ALA A 32 -4.93 24.55 0.32
CA ALA A 32 -5.79 23.95 1.34
C ALA A 32 -5.20 22.72 2.05
N VAL A 33 -4.15 22.11 1.49
CA VAL A 33 -3.63 20.84 2.01
C VAL A 33 -2.56 21.13 3.04
N LYS A 34 -2.68 20.53 4.22
CA LYS A 34 -1.72 20.65 5.31
C LYS A 34 -1.06 19.31 5.56
N THR A 35 0.25 19.24 5.35
CA THR A 35 1.04 18.00 5.47
C THR A 35 2.26 18.20 6.36
N PRO A 36 2.09 18.67 7.61
CA PRO A 36 3.21 19.20 8.42
C PRO A 36 4.38 18.21 8.60
N HIS A 37 4.09 16.93 8.77
CA HIS A 37 5.12 15.89 8.88
C HIS A 37 5.88 15.67 7.57
N LEU A 38 5.17 15.65 6.44
CA LEU A 38 5.81 15.50 5.13
C LEU A 38 6.56 16.78 4.72
N ASP A 39 6.02 17.95 5.06
CA ASP A 39 6.67 19.25 4.84
C ASP A 39 7.97 19.36 5.66
N GLN A 40 7.98 18.78 6.87
CA GLN A 40 9.19 18.65 7.67
C GLN A 40 10.19 17.70 7.03
N PHE A 41 9.76 16.50 6.66
CA PHE A 41 10.63 15.52 6.01
C PHE A 41 11.21 16.03 4.68
N ALA A 42 10.44 16.78 3.91
CA ALA A 42 10.88 17.37 2.63
C ALA A 42 12.03 18.37 2.80
N ARG A 43 12.25 18.95 3.99
CA ARG A 43 13.39 19.87 4.25
C ARG A 43 14.74 19.14 4.31
N GLU A 44 14.73 17.85 4.61
CA GLU A 44 15.92 16.99 4.75
C GLU A 44 16.00 15.90 3.66
N ALA A 45 14.99 15.82 2.79
CA ALA A 45 14.88 14.84 1.73
C ALA A 45 14.98 15.46 0.32
N VAL A 46 15.13 14.61 -0.69
CA VAL A 46 15.05 15.01 -2.10
C VAL A 46 13.61 14.86 -2.60
N THR A 47 13.05 15.94 -3.14
CA THR A 47 11.72 15.94 -3.76
C THR A 47 11.80 15.88 -5.28
N PHE A 48 11.12 14.91 -5.89
CA PHE A 48 10.95 14.81 -7.34
C PHE A 48 9.63 15.42 -7.79
N LYS A 49 9.66 16.66 -8.30
CA LYS A 49 8.46 17.39 -8.76
C LYS A 49 7.85 16.86 -10.07
N ARG A 50 8.57 16.00 -10.78
CA ARG A 50 8.17 15.39 -12.06
C ARG A 50 8.26 13.88 -11.93
N HIS A 51 7.39 13.31 -11.11
CA HIS A 51 7.29 11.88 -10.88
C HIS A 51 5.94 11.39 -11.42
N TYR A 52 5.96 10.36 -12.26
CA TYR A 52 4.78 9.88 -12.96
C TYR A 52 4.65 8.38 -12.78
N CYS A 53 3.41 7.92 -12.57
CA CYS A 53 3.12 6.49 -12.62
C CYS A 53 3.17 6.00 -14.06
N GLN A 54 3.71 4.80 -14.29
CA GLN A 54 3.83 4.22 -15.63
C GLN A 54 2.51 3.64 -16.17
N GLY A 55 1.53 3.39 -15.30
CA GLY A 55 0.25 2.82 -15.67
C GLY A 55 -0.83 3.12 -14.64
N ALA A 56 -2.08 2.94 -15.02
CA ALA A 56 -3.25 3.00 -14.15
C ALA A 56 -4.25 1.91 -14.60
N PRO A 57 -5.10 1.36 -13.71
CA PRO A 57 -5.30 1.68 -12.28
C PRO A 57 -4.27 0.99 -11.36
N CYS A 58 -4.63 0.65 -10.12
CA CYS A 58 -3.72 0.17 -9.06
C CYS A 58 -2.88 -1.04 -9.45
N GLY A 59 -3.43 -2.08 -10.09
CA GLY A 59 -2.70 -3.27 -10.52
C GLY A 59 -1.55 -2.96 -11.49
N PRO A 60 -1.82 -2.34 -12.66
CA PRO A 60 -0.76 -1.92 -13.58
C PRO A 60 0.29 -0.98 -12.95
N ALA A 61 -0.16 -0.01 -12.13
CA ALA A 61 0.71 0.92 -11.43
C ALA A 61 1.71 0.21 -10.49
N ARG A 62 1.19 -0.72 -9.68
CA ARG A 62 1.96 -1.48 -8.70
C ARG A 62 2.85 -2.52 -9.38
N ALA A 63 2.40 -3.15 -10.45
CA ALA A 63 3.25 -4.02 -11.27
C ALA A 63 4.48 -3.27 -11.80
N SER A 64 4.28 -2.09 -12.41
CA SER A 64 5.39 -1.24 -12.87
C SER A 64 6.34 -0.85 -11.72
N MET A 65 5.79 -0.40 -10.59
CA MET A 65 6.58 0.00 -9.41
C MET A 65 7.41 -1.14 -8.85
N LEU A 66 6.82 -2.34 -8.75
CA LEU A 66 7.41 -3.49 -8.06
C LEU A 66 8.26 -4.37 -8.96
N THR A 67 8.25 -4.19 -10.28
CA THR A 67 9.15 -4.90 -11.20
C THR A 67 10.15 -3.97 -11.88
N GLY A 68 9.96 -2.65 -11.82
CA GLY A 68 10.75 -1.67 -12.57
C GLY A 68 10.52 -1.72 -14.08
N LEU A 69 9.40 -2.29 -14.53
CA LEU A 69 9.09 -2.48 -15.95
C LEU A 69 7.99 -1.52 -16.38
N TYR A 70 8.00 -1.13 -17.65
CA TYR A 70 6.84 -0.50 -18.28
C TYR A 70 5.69 -1.50 -18.48
N VAL A 71 4.45 -1.01 -18.54
CA VAL A 71 3.25 -1.83 -18.84
C VAL A 71 3.41 -2.66 -20.11
N MET A 72 4.08 -2.10 -21.13
CA MET A 72 4.36 -2.81 -22.37
C MET A 72 5.19 -4.10 -22.18
N ASN A 73 5.99 -4.18 -21.10
CA ASN A 73 6.86 -5.32 -20.79
C ASN A 73 6.22 -6.29 -19.79
N HIS A 74 5.62 -5.79 -18.69
CA HIS A 74 5.04 -6.63 -17.65
C HIS A 74 3.61 -7.12 -17.96
N ARG A 75 2.94 -6.52 -18.95
CA ARG A 75 1.66 -6.95 -19.54
C ARG A 75 0.41 -6.93 -18.64
N VAL A 76 0.54 -6.61 -17.35
CA VAL A 76 -0.60 -6.22 -16.49
C VAL A 76 -1.21 -4.90 -16.99
N VAL A 77 -2.23 -4.99 -17.85
CA VAL A 77 -2.86 -3.83 -18.52
C VAL A 77 -4.12 -3.31 -17.81
N ALA A 78 -4.67 -4.09 -16.88
CA ALA A 78 -5.82 -3.73 -16.05
C ALA A 78 -5.78 -4.52 -14.73
N ASN A 79 -6.62 -4.15 -13.76
CA ASN A 79 -6.85 -5.01 -12.58
C ASN A 79 -7.44 -6.35 -13.02
N GLY A 80 -7.14 -7.42 -12.28
CA GLY A 80 -7.53 -8.78 -12.67
C GLY A 80 -6.66 -9.42 -13.76
N VAL A 81 -5.77 -8.68 -14.43
CA VAL A 81 -4.85 -9.24 -15.44
C VAL A 81 -3.63 -9.86 -14.73
N PRO A 82 -3.33 -11.15 -14.98
CA PRO A 82 -2.18 -11.82 -14.36
C PRO A 82 -0.84 -11.13 -14.60
N LEU A 83 0.00 -11.08 -13.57
CA LEU A 83 1.43 -10.79 -13.72
C LEU A 83 2.16 -12.09 -14.05
N ASP A 84 2.87 -12.11 -15.18
CA ASP A 84 3.70 -13.25 -15.59
C ASP A 84 4.83 -13.50 -14.57
N ALA A 85 4.90 -14.73 -14.03
CA ALA A 85 5.84 -15.11 -12.97
C ALA A 85 7.33 -15.06 -13.42
N ARG A 86 7.61 -14.89 -14.72
CA ARG A 86 8.98 -14.74 -15.23
C ARG A 86 9.66 -13.44 -14.81
N HIS A 87 8.89 -12.43 -14.39
CA HIS A 87 9.43 -11.10 -14.13
C HIS A 87 10.12 -11.04 -12.77
N PRO A 88 11.36 -10.50 -12.68
CA PRO A 88 11.95 -10.21 -11.38
C PRO A 88 11.12 -9.16 -10.66
N THR A 89 10.92 -9.37 -9.36
CA THR A 89 10.17 -8.46 -8.49
C THR A 89 11.09 -7.84 -7.45
N LEU A 90 10.73 -6.67 -6.93
CA LEU A 90 11.46 -5.98 -5.88
C LEU A 90 11.64 -6.89 -4.66
N SER A 91 10.63 -7.69 -4.31
CA SER A 91 10.73 -8.66 -3.21
C SER A 91 11.80 -9.73 -3.48
N ALA A 92 11.84 -10.29 -4.69
CA ALA A 92 12.86 -11.27 -5.07
C ALA A 92 14.28 -10.66 -5.07
N GLU A 93 14.44 -9.45 -5.60
CA GLU A 93 15.75 -8.78 -5.63
C GLU A 93 16.22 -8.37 -4.22
N LEU A 94 15.32 -7.93 -3.34
CA LEU A 94 15.66 -7.64 -1.93
C LEU A 94 16.16 -8.90 -1.21
N ARG A 95 15.52 -10.05 -1.41
CA ARG A 95 15.95 -11.33 -0.81
C ARG A 95 17.36 -11.72 -1.26
N ARG A 96 17.70 -11.52 -2.54
CA ARG A 96 19.04 -11.81 -3.08
C ARG A 96 20.15 -11.04 -2.40
N VAL A 97 19.86 -9.85 -1.87
CA VAL A 97 20.83 -9.00 -1.16
C VAL A 97 20.68 -9.07 0.37
N GLY A 98 19.96 -10.06 0.89
CA GLY A 98 19.87 -10.35 2.33
C GLY A 98 18.89 -9.48 3.12
N TYR A 99 17.91 -8.89 2.44
CA TYR A 99 16.77 -8.20 3.06
C TYR A 99 15.54 -9.10 3.08
N GLU A 100 14.74 -9.02 4.15
CA GLU A 100 13.43 -9.64 4.24
C GLU A 100 12.36 -8.65 3.73
N PRO A 101 11.78 -8.84 2.54
CA PRO A 101 10.78 -7.92 1.98
C PRO A 101 9.46 -8.10 2.71
N THR A 102 9.24 -7.29 3.74
CA THR A 102 8.02 -7.34 4.55
C THR A 102 7.03 -6.25 4.10
N ILE A 103 5.74 -6.59 4.02
CA ILE A 103 4.68 -5.67 3.56
C ILE A 103 3.54 -5.53 4.56
N VAL A 104 3.07 -4.29 4.69
CA VAL A 104 1.76 -3.91 5.24
C VAL A 104 0.99 -3.23 4.11
N GLY A 105 -0.27 -3.61 3.90
CA GLY A 105 -1.11 -3.06 2.84
C GLY A 105 -1.42 -4.10 1.76
N TYR A 106 -1.23 -3.74 0.49
CA TYR A 106 -1.68 -4.52 -0.67
C TYR A 106 -0.91 -4.21 -1.95
N THR A 107 -1.01 -5.10 -2.95
CA THR A 107 -0.34 -4.92 -4.25
C THR A 107 -1.26 -5.03 -5.48
N THR A 108 -2.52 -5.43 -5.31
CA THR A 108 -3.49 -5.64 -6.40
C THR A 108 -2.96 -6.55 -7.53
N THR A 109 -2.33 -7.68 -7.19
CA THR A 109 -1.70 -8.58 -8.16
C THR A 109 -2.53 -9.84 -8.37
N THR A 110 -2.92 -10.12 -9.62
CA THR A 110 -3.47 -11.42 -10.00
C THR A 110 -2.33 -12.41 -10.29
N PRO A 111 -2.34 -13.63 -9.70
CA PRO A 111 -1.26 -14.60 -9.88
C PRO A 111 -1.23 -15.13 -11.32
N ASP A 112 -0.07 -15.66 -11.73
CA ASP A 112 0.09 -16.33 -13.01
C ASP A 112 -0.71 -17.65 -13.04
N PRO A 113 -1.66 -17.84 -13.97
CA PRO A 113 -2.48 -19.07 -14.02
C PRO A 113 -1.69 -20.34 -14.30
N ARG A 114 -0.42 -20.23 -14.73
CA ARG A 114 0.46 -21.39 -14.96
C ARG A 114 1.14 -21.89 -13.70
N THR A 115 1.17 -21.09 -12.62
CA THR A 115 1.89 -21.42 -11.38
C THR A 115 0.98 -21.84 -10.24
N VAL A 116 -0.34 -21.75 -10.41
CA VAL A 116 -1.34 -21.98 -9.36
C VAL A 116 -2.50 -22.83 -9.89
N SER A 117 -3.35 -23.31 -8.99
CA SER A 117 -4.56 -24.05 -9.36
C SER A 117 -5.51 -23.17 -10.18
N PRO A 118 -6.19 -23.69 -11.23
CA PRO A 118 -7.26 -22.95 -11.92
C PRO A 118 -8.43 -22.53 -11.01
N HIS A 119 -8.55 -23.15 -9.82
CA HIS A 119 -9.56 -22.84 -8.81
C HIS A 119 -8.98 -22.00 -7.65
N ASP A 120 -7.82 -21.37 -7.84
CA ASP A 120 -7.24 -20.51 -6.82
C ASP A 120 -8.19 -19.34 -6.50
N PRO A 121 -8.57 -19.12 -5.23
CA PRO A 121 -9.54 -18.09 -4.86
C PRO A 121 -9.08 -16.68 -5.21
N ARG A 122 -7.78 -16.45 -5.42
CA ARG A 122 -7.24 -15.15 -5.84
C ARG A 122 -7.73 -14.72 -7.23
N PHE A 123 -8.25 -15.63 -8.05
CA PHE A 123 -8.86 -15.27 -9.34
C PHE A 123 -10.26 -14.65 -9.22
N ALA A 124 -10.89 -14.76 -8.05
CA ALA A 124 -12.19 -14.14 -7.77
C ALA A 124 -12.08 -12.74 -7.13
N GLN A 125 -10.86 -12.22 -7.00
CA GLN A 125 -10.53 -10.96 -6.32
C GLN A 125 -10.03 -9.93 -7.33
N ILE A 126 -10.12 -8.64 -7.00
CA ILE A 126 -9.50 -7.57 -7.81
C ILE A 126 -7.98 -7.75 -7.94
N GLY A 127 -7.36 -8.35 -6.92
CA GLY A 127 -5.97 -8.74 -6.85
C GLY A 127 -5.62 -9.23 -5.44
N ASN A 128 -4.40 -9.71 -5.26
CA ASN A 128 -3.88 -10.15 -3.97
C ASN A 128 -2.45 -9.60 -3.75
N ILE A 129 -1.79 -10.00 -2.67
CA ILE A 129 -0.37 -9.72 -2.47
C ILE A 129 0.47 -10.46 -3.52
N MET A 130 1.35 -9.73 -4.17
CA MET A 130 2.36 -10.22 -5.10
C MET A 130 3.23 -11.28 -4.42
N GLU A 131 3.56 -12.35 -5.13
CA GLU A 131 4.40 -13.40 -4.59
C GLU A 131 5.79 -12.88 -4.16
N GLY A 132 6.38 -13.54 -3.15
CA GLY A 132 7.71 -13.23 -2.62
C GLY A 132 7.75 -12.26 -1.43
N TRP A 133 6.67 -11.54 -1.14
CA TRP A 133 6.56 -10.70 0.06
C TRP A 133 6.29 -11.53 1.31
N LYS A 134 6.94 -11.18 2.43
CA LYS A 134 6.51 -11.59 3.76
C LYS A 134 5.37 -10.68 4.19
N VAL A 135 4.16 -11.22 4.24
CA VAL A 135 2.96 -10.45 4.58
C VAL A 135 2.89 -10.28 6.09
N PHE A 136 3.06 -9.05 6.58
CA PHE A 136 2.82 -8.74 7.98
C PHE A 136 1.35 -8.42 8.23
N ALA A 137 0.76 -7.58 7.38
CA ALA A 137 -0.67 -7.28 7.43
C ALA A 137 -1.21 -7.00 6.02
N HIS A 138 -2.17 -7.80 5.58
CA HIS A 138 -2.85 -7.61 4.29
C HIS A 138 -4.12 -6.78 4.50
N PHE A 139 -4.32 -5.72 3.72
CA PHE A 139 -5.51 -4.87 3.85
C PHE A 139 -6.79 -5.57 3.38
N ASP A 140 -6.69 -6.48 2.39
CA ASP A 140 -7.82 -7.14 1.72
C ASP A 140 -8.70 -6.13 0.94
N GLU A 141 -8.40 -5.93 -0.34
CA GLU A 141 -8.94 -4.82 -1.15
C GLU A 141 -10.42 -4.99 -1.55
N ASP A 142 -10.96 -6.21 -1.51
CA ASP A 142 -12.33 -6.48 -1.93
C ASP A 142 -13.35 -6.20 -0.80
N ASP A 143 -13.08 -6.76 0.38
CA ASP A 143 -14.01 -6.76 1.51
C ASP A 143 -13.44 -6.15 2.79
N PHE A 144 -12.16 -5.75 2.79
CA PHE A 144 -11.49 -5.11 3.92
C PHE A 144 -11.62 -5.92 5.22
N ARG A 145 -11.67 -7.25 5.11
CA ARG A 145 -12.00 -8.13 6.25
C ARG A 145 -11.01 -7.96 7.40
N ASN A 146 -9.73 -7.80 7.09
CA ASN A 146 -8.69 -7.64 8.11
C ASN A 146 -8.77 -6.27 8.81
N TYR A 147 -9.17 -5.23 8.08
CA TYR A 147 -9.43 -3.92 8.66
C TYR A 147 -10.68 -3.96 9.56
N PHE A 148 -11.80 -4.48 9.06
CA PHE A 148 -13.04 -4.56 9.84
C PHE A 148 -12.93 -5.50 11.04
N ALA A 149 -12.18 -6.61 10.94
CA ALA A 149 -11.88 -7.45 12.09
C ALA A 149 -11.10 -6.69 13.17
N TRP A 150 -10.14 -5.85 12.77
CA TRP A 150 -9.43 -4.99 13.71
C TRP A 150 -10.35 -3.93 14.33
N VAL A 151 -11.22 -3.29 13.56
CA VAL A 151 -12.22 -2.33 14.07
C VAL A 151 -13.13 -3.01 15.11
N ALA A 152 -13.66 -4.19 14.79
CA ALA A 152 -14.50 -4.95 15.72
C ALA A 152 -13.74 -5.38 16.99
N SER A 153 -12.46 -5.76 16.86
CA SER A 153 -11.62 -6.13 18.02
C SER A 153 -11.37 -4.97 18.99
N ARG A 154 -11.51 -3.72 18.52
CA ARG A 154 -11.44 -2.49 19.32
C ARG A 154 -12.78 -2.16 20.00
N GLY A 155 -13.78 -3.02 19.89
CA GLY A 155 -15.09 -2.86 20.53
C GLY A 155 -16.08 -1.99 19.75
N PHE A 156 -15.76 -1.61 18.50
CA PHE A 156 -16.69 -0.84 17.67
C PHE A 156 -17.73 -1.76 17.03
N ALA A 157 -19.01 -1.44 17.23
CA ALA A 157 -20.12 -2.17 16.62
C ALA A 157 -20.22 -1.81 15.12
N LEU A 158 -19.87 -2.75 14.26
CA LEU A 158 -20.00 -2.58 12.82
C LEU A 158 -21.48 -2.65 12.39
N PRO A 159 -21.88 -1.88 11.36
CA PRO A 159 -23.18 -2.04 10.70
C PRO A 159 -23.30 -3.39 9.98
N ASP A 160 -24.53 -3.76 9.56
CA ASP A 160 -24.82 -5.01 8.84
C ASP A 160 -23.98 -5.15 7.56
N ASP A 161 -23.84 -4.06 6.78
CA ASP A 161 -22.79 -3.94 5.77
C ASP A 161 -21.64 -3.10 6.36
N PRO A 162 -20.49 -3.69 6.70
CA PRO A 162 -19.36 -2.98 7.28
C PRO A 162 -18.88 -1.77 6.45
N LYS A 163 -19.10 -1.75 5.13
CA LYS A 163 -18.70 -0.63 4.25
C LYS A 163 -19.54 0.63 4.51
N ASP A 164 -20.70 0.49 5.16
CA ASP A 164 -21.54 1.64 5.56
C ASP A 164 -20.86 2.56 6.58
N VAL A 165 -19.73 2.15 7.18
CA VAL A 165 -18.94 3.04 8.04
C VAL A 165 -18.42 4.28 7.30
N TRP A 166 -18.28 4.22 5.97
CA TRP A 166 -17.83 5.34 5.13
C TRP A 166 -18.96 6.22 4.63
N LEU A 167 -20.22 5.85 4.88
CA LEU A 167 -21.33 6.74 4.59
C LEU A 167 -21.24 8.02 5.45
N PRO A 168 -21.75 9.16 4.96
CA PRO A 168 -21.91 10.35 5.77
C PRO A 168 -22.70 10.05 7.05
N ALA A 169 -22.25 10.59 8.18
CA ALA A 169 -22.98 10.52 9.45
C ALA A 169 -24.34 11.25 9.39
N SER A 170 -24.46 12.22 8.47
CA SER A 170 -25.72 12.90 8.15
C SER A 170 -25.77 13.30 6.67
N GLY A 171 -26.99 13.45 6.14
CA GLY A 171 -27.21 13.79 4.73
C GLY A 171 -27.30 12.56 3.81
N LYS A 172 -27.24 12.82 2.50
CA LYS A 172 -27.34 11.78 1.45
C LYS A 172 -25.95 11.29 1.03
N PRO A 173 -25.82 10.03 0.56
CA PRO A 173 -24.60 9.55 -0.07
C PRO A 173 -24.11 10.46 -1.21
N GLY A 174 -22.79 10.63 -1.33
CA GLY A 174 -22.15 11.52 -2.30
C GLY A 174 -21.18 12.50 -1.63
N PRO A 175 -20.74 13.56 -2.34
CA PRO A 175 -19.91 14.61 -1.77
C PRO A 175 -20.57 15.19 -0.51
N SER A 176 -19.86 15.16 0.62
CA SER A 176 -20.40 15.53 1.92
C SER A 176 -19.43 16.38 2.74
N ARG A 177 -19.99 17.21 3.63
CA ARG A 177 -19.27 17.90 4.71
C ARG A 177 -19.40 17.19 6.05
N ALA A 178 -20.31 16.22 6.16
CA ALA A 178 -20.44 15.40 7.36
C ALA A 178 -19.25 14.44 7.45
N PRO A 179 -18.79 14.09 8.67
CA PRO A 179 -17.80 13.04 8.84
C PRO A 179 -18.35 11.68 8.38
N SER A 180 -17.47 10.71 8.20
CA SER A 180 -17.84 9.30 8.12
C SER A 180 -18.44 8.83 9.46
N ARG A 181 -19.06 7.65 9.46
CA ARG A 181 -19.63 7.03 10.67
C ARG A 181 -18.59 6.33 11.55
N ILE A 182 -17.34 6.24 11.08
CA ILE A 182 -16.21 5.68 11.83
C ILE A 182 -15.36 6.80 12.43
N PRO A 183 -15.00 6.70 13.73
CA PRO A 183 -14.09 7.67 14.34
C PRO A 183 -12.67 7.55 13.77
N ALA A 184 -11.90 8.64 13.85
CA ALA A 184 -10.61 8.77 13.17
C ALA A 184 -9.57 7.75 13.65
N GLU A 185 -9.56 7.45 14.94
CA GLU A 185 -8.69 6.45 15.58
C GLU A 185 -8.97 5.02 15.12
N LEU A 186 -10.11 4.77 14.48
CA LEU A 186 -10.48 3.49 13.88
C LEU A 186 -10.45 3.52 12.35
N SER A 187 -9.89 4.55 11.74
CA SER A 187 -9.75 4.62 10.28
C SER A 187 -8.81 3.54 9.72
N ASP A 188 -8.94 3.27 8.43
CA ASP A 188 -8.04 2.41 7.65
C ASP A 188 -6.58 2.94 7.64
N SER A 189 -6.42 4.26 7.72
CA SER A 189 -5.12 4.90 7.89
C SER A 189 -4.54 4.67 9.29
N ALA A 190 -5.35 4.71 10.35
CA ALA A 190 -4.93 4.32 11.69
C ALA A 190 -4.55 2.83 11.74
N TRP A 191 -5.35 1.95 11.13
CA TRP A 191 -5.01 0.52 10.98
C TRP A 191 -3.65 0.32 10.30
N SER A 192 -3.43 0.99 9.15
CA SER A 192 -2.18 0.88 8.40
C SER A 192 -0.97 1.36 9.21
N THR A 193 -1.17 2.44 9.99
CA THR A 193 -0.14 3.00 10.87
C THR A 193 0.20 2.05 12.02
N ASP A 194 -0.81 1.54 12.72
CA ASP A 194 -0.64 0.58 13.83
C ASP A 194 0.10 -0.67 13.35
N ARG A 195 -0.33 -1.26 12.23
CA ARG A 195 0.33 -2.43 11.62
C ARG A 195 1.76 -2.12 11.19
N GLY A 196 2.01 -0.92 10.67
CA GLY A 196 3.35 -0.46 10.29
C GLY A 196 4.30 -0.34 11.48
N ILE A 197 3.84 0.27 12.58
CA ILE A 197 4.62 0.39 13.83
C ILE A 197 4.93 -0.99 14.41
N GLU A 198 3.93 -1.86 14.52
CA GLU A 198 4.11 -3.24 15.02
C GLU A 198 5.10 -4.03 14.16
N CYS A 199 5.06 -3.86 12.83
CA CYS A 199 6.00 -4.49 11.92
C CYS A 199 7.43 -4.01 12.18
N ILE A 200 7.65 -2.70 12.30
CA ILE A 200 8.96 -2.10 12.57
C ILE A 200 9.50 -2.55 13.93
N ASP A 201 8.66 -2.56 14.97
CA ASP A 201 9.04 -3.00 16.30
C ASP A 201 9.43 -4.48 16.32
N MET A 202 8.68 -5.33 15.62
CA MET A 202 9.02 -6.75 15.48
C MET A 202 10.37 -6.93 14.77
N MET A 203 10.59 -6.22 13.66
CA MET A 203 11.84 -6.32 12.90
C MET A 203 13.05 -5.80 13.69
N SER A 204 12.86 -4.77 14.52
CA SER A 204 13.93 -4.20 15.35
C SER A 204 14.38 -5.12 16.48
N ARG A 205 13.52 -6.05 16.92
CA ARG A 205 13.85 -7.05 17.96
C ARG A 205 14.62 -8.26 17.44
N HIS A 206 14.67 -8.47 16.12
CA HIS A 206 15.31 -9.62 15.45
C HIS A 206 16.20 -9.15 14.27
N PRO A 207 17.37 -8.53 14.56
CA PRO A 207 18.25 -7.93 13.55
C PRO A 207 18.95 -8.93 12.62
#